data_AF-N1V6S7-F1
#
_entry.id   AF-N1V6S7-F1
#
_cell.length_a   1.000
_cell.length_b   1.000
_cell.length_c   1.000
_cell.angle_alpha   90.00
_cell.angle_beta   90.00
_cell.angle_gamma   90.00
#
_symmetry.space_group_name_H-M   'P 1'
#
loop_
_entity.id
_entity.type
_entity.pdbx_description
1 polymer ?
#
loop_
_entity_poly.entity_id
_entity_poly.type
_entity_poly.pdbx_seq_one_letter_code
_entity_poly.pdbx_strand_id
1 'polypeptide(L)'
;MAQLIGSAELDRLNSIARAKFPQAAEIRIEIKMFGGALSWTESALGEDGLWKNTDFTDKVEFDPELLDDDKVASYGKGTGTWFEARLRLRRDAEALFERFAQDRMDRVSEGIGIPVSAESIQDELVIFPRYRENIPSWMADVLVAQGEAVPYLDPSDGQVVIGAERTPYEEPAL
;
A
#
# COMPACT_ATOMS: atom_id res chain seq x y z
N MET A 1 3.20 -4.86 16.82
CA MET A 1 3.62 -4.30 15.53
C MET A 1 3.58 -2.79 15.67
N ALA A 2 4.67 -2.10 15.37
CA ALA A 2 4.68 -0.63 15.37
C ALA A 2 3.76 -0.12 14.25
N GLN A 3 2.90 0.84 14.56
CA GLN A 3 2.27 1.73 13.59
C GLN A 3 3.34 2.77 13.21
N LEU A 4 3.60 3.00 11.92
CA LEU A 4 4.64 3.95 11.50
C LEU A 4 4.05 5.33 11.14
N ILE A 5 2.73 5.43 10.91
CA ILE A 5 2.03 6.69 11.21
C ILE A 5 2.16 6.96 12.71
N GLY A 6 3.00 7.93 13.06
CA GLY A 6 3.25 8.31 14.44
C GLY A 6 1.96 8.74 15.16
N SER A 7 1.87 8.46 16.45
CA SER A 7 0.70 8.79 17.27
C SER A 7 0.30 10.26 17.18
N ALA A 8 1.28 11.17 17.09
CA ALA A 8 1.03 12.60 16.92
C ALA A 8 0.27 12.93 15.62
N GLU A 9 0.59 12.25 14.52
CA GLU A 9 -0.09 12.45 13.25
C GLU A 9 -1.48 11.81 13.27
N LEU A 10 -1.62 10.61 13.85
CA LEU A 10 -2.94 9.99 14.06
C LEU A 10 -3.86 10.90 14.89
N ASP A 11 -3.36 11.49 15.98
CA ASP A 11 -4.13 12.40 16.84
C ASP A 11 -4.50 13.69 16.11
N ARG A 12 -3.58 14.23 15.30
CA ARG A 12 -3.84 15.40 14.45
C ARG A 12 -4.95 15.10 13.44
N LEU A 13 -4.85 14.01 12.68
CA LEU A 13 -5.86 13.59 11.71
C LEU A 13 -7.22 13.38 12.38
N ASN A 14 -7.25 12.73 13.55
CA ASN A 14 -8.47 12.49 14.31
C ASN A 14 -9.12 13.79 14.80
N SER A 15 -8.30 14.75 15.24
CA SER A 15 -8.77 16.08 15.65
C SER A 15 -9.39 16.86 14.48
N ILE A 16 -8.77 16.79 13.29
CA ILE A 16 -9.31 17.42 12.08
C ILE A 16 -10.62 16.77 11.65
N ALA A 17 -10.71 15.43 11.70
CA ALA A 17 -11.94 14.69 11.40
C ALA A 17 -13.09 15.14 12.29
N ARG A 18 -12.88 15.23 13.60
CA ARG A 18 -13.87 15.71 14.57
C ARG A 18 -14.33 17.14 14.28
N ALA A 19 -13.40 18.02 13.91
CA ALA A 19 -13.72 19.42 13.61
C ALA A 19 -14.49 19.61 12.29
N LYS A 20 -14.10 18.89 11.23
CA LYS A 20 -14.67 19.07 9.88
C LYS A 20 -15.89 18.19 9.61
N PHE A 21 -16.03 17.08 10.32
CA PHE A 21 -17.12 16.11 10.15
C PHE A 21 -17.76 15.75 11.51
N PRO A 22 -18.30 16.72 12.24
CA PRO A 22 -18.80 16.50 13.61
C PRO A 22 -19.98 15.51 13.70
N GLN A 23 -20.69 15.32 12.59
CA GLN A 23 -21.82 14.39 12.49
C GLN A 23 -21.40 12.97 12.08
N ALA A 24 -20.14 12.75 11.72
CA ALA A 24 -19.64 11.42 11.38
C ALA A 24 -19.22 10.71 12.67
N ALA A 25 -19.73 9.49 12.90
CA ALA A 25 -19.28 8.65 13.99
C ALA A 25 -17.85 8.14 13.73
N GLU A 26 -17.54 7.83 12.47
CA GLU A 26 -16.23 7.38 12.00
C GLU A 26 -15.98 7.87 10.58
N ILE A 27 -14.75 8.31 10.29
CA ILE A 27 -14.22 8.43 8.93
C ILE A 27 -13.27 7.25 8.72
N ARG A 28 -13.44 6.55 7.61
CA ARG A 28 -12.59 5.44 7.18
C ARG A 28 -11.87 5.83 5.91
N ILE A 29 -10.55 5.67 5.93
CA ILE A 29 -9.68 5.80 4.76
C ILE A 29 -9.05 4.43 4.52
N GLU A 30 -9.34 3.80 3.39
CA GLU A 30 -8.70 2.54 2.99
C GLU A 30 -7.63 2.87 1.97
N ILE A 31 -6.40 2.44 2.23
CA ILE A 31 -5.20 2.84 1.51
C ILE A 31 -4.61 1.61 0.82
N LYS A 32 -4.25 1.75 -0.44
CA LYS A 32 -3.56 0.72 -1.24
C LYS A 32 -2.33 1.33 -1.88
N MET A 33 -1.16 0.75 -1.62
CA MET A 33 0.11 1.18 -2.21
C MET A 33 0.77 0.01 -2.96
N PHE A 34 1.26 0.30 -4.16
CA PHE A 34 1.97 -0.64 -5.01
C PHE A 34 3.04 0.09 -5.84
N GLY A 35 4.32 -0.30 -5.73
CA GLY A 35 5.39 0.51 -6.30
C GLY A 35 5.34 1.93 -5.71
N GLY A 36 5.53 2.94 -6.55
CA GLY A 36 5.26 4.35 -6.21
C GLY A 36 3.79 4.76 -6.38
N ALA A 37 2.89 3.84 -6.71
CA ALA A 37 1.50 4.15 -6.98
C ALA A 37 0.66 4.00 -5.71
N LEU A 38 -0.12 5.02 -5.39
CA LEU A 38 -0.95 5.11 -4.19
C LEU A 38 -2.40 5.40 -4.57
N SER A 39 -3.32 4.75 -3.90
CA SER A 39 -4.74 5.07 -3.96
C SER A 39 -5.39 4.93 -2.60
N TRP A 40 -6.48 5.65 -2.41
CA TRP A 40 -7.32 5.46 -1.23
C TRP A 40 -8.79 5.67 -1.55
N THR A 41 -9.65 5.09 -0.72
CA THR A 41 -11.08 5.35 -0.69
C THR A 41 -11.46 5.92 0.66
N GLU A 42 -12.46 6.80 0.66
CA GLU A 42 -12.85 7.56 1.84
C GLU A 42 -14.34 7.45 2.06
N SER A 43 -14.72 7.09 3.28
CA SER A 43 -16.12 7.00 3.65
C SER A 43 -16.35 7.48 5.07
N ALA A 44 -17.52 8.08 5.32
CA ALA A 44 -17.97 8.51 6.62
C ALA A 44 -19.19 7.68 7.05
N LEU A 45 -19.17 7.22 8.29
CA LEU A 45 -20.31 6.61 8.96
C LEU A 45 -21.19 7.71 9.56
N GLY A 46 -22.37 7.92 9.00
CA GLY A 46 -23.34 8.87 9.53
C GLY A 46 -24.04 8.36 10.80
N GLU A 47 -24.77 9.25 11.47
CA GLU A 47 -25.62 8.89 12.63
C GLU A 47 -26.78 7.95 12.26
N ASP A 48 -27.12 7.90 10.97
CA ASP A 48 -28.07 6.95 10.39
C ASP A 48 -27.49 5.52 10.27
N GLY A 49 -26.22 5.32 10.66
CA GLY A 49 -25.53 4.04 10.57
C GLY A 49 -25.11 3.64 9.15
N LEU A 50 -25.23 4.56 8.18
CA LEU A 50 -24.89 4.31 6.78
C LEU A 50 -23.52 4.89 6.42
N TRP A 51 -22.75 4.12 5.66
CA TRP A 51 -21.50 4.56 5.06
C TRP A 51 -21.79 5.36 3.79
N LYS A 52 -21.17 6.53 3.67
CA LYS A 52 -21.26 7.40 2.49
C LYS A 52 -19.87 7.85 2.10
N ASN A 53 -19.62 8.00 0.80
CA ASN A 53 -18.36 8.57 0.32
C ASN A 53 -18.15 9.97 0.92
N THR A 54 -16.91 10.30 1.20
CA THR A 54 -16.51 11.60 1.75
C THR A 54 -15.20 12.06 1.14
N ASP A 55 -14.94 13.36 1.18
CA ASP A 55 -13.70 13.98 0.71
C ASP A 55 -12.95 14.58 1.91
N PHE A 56 -12.41 13.70 2.76
CA PHE A 56 -11.57 14.05 3.90
C PHE A 56 -10.18 14.52 3.46
N THR A 57 -9.50 13.79 2.57
CA THR A 57 -8.12 14.12 2.14
C THR A 57 -8.05 15.39 1.29
N ASP A 58 -9.12 15.75 0.57
CA ASP A 58 -9.23 17.07 -0.07
C ASP A 58 -9.11 18.25 0.92
N LYS A 59 -9.31 17.98 2.21
CA LYS A 59 -9.30 18.97 3.28
C LYS A 59 -8.11 18.80 4.22
N VAL A 60 -7.24 17.82 3.97
CA VAL A 60 -6.11 17.43 4.81
C VAL A 60 -4.95 17.00 3.93
N GLU A 61 -3.84 17.70 4.03
CA GLU A 61 -2.58 17.27 3.41
C GLU A 61 -2.19 15.90 3.97
N PHE A 62 -2.24 14.87 3.11
CA PHE A 62 -1.84 13.51 3.41
C PHE A 62 -0.52 13.25 2.70
N ASP A 63 0.55 13.10 3.48
CA ASP A 63 1.89 12.84 2.97
C ASP A 63 2.07 11.32 2.75
N PRO A 64 2.21 10.86 1.48
CA PRO A 64 2.43 9.45 1.15
C PRO A 64 3.67 8.85 1.79
N GLU A 65 4.72 9.65 2.03
CA GLU A 65 6.00 9.17 2.58
C GLU A 65 5.83 8.60 4.00
N LEU A 66 4.78 9.02 4.72
CA LEU A 66 4.41 8.47 6.03
C LEU A 66 4.08 6.97 6.00
N LEU A 67 3.84 6.40 4.82
CA LEU A 67 3.50 5.00 4.62
C LEU A 67 4.69 4.15 4.16
N ASP A 68 5.83 4.76 3.82
CA ASP A 68 6.97 4.04 3.23
C ASP A 68 7.56 3.03 4.21
N ASP A 69 7.80 3.43 5.47
CA ASP A 69 8.27 2.51 6.50
C ASP A 69 7.26 1.38 6.72
N ASP A 70 5.97 1.70 6.68
CA ASP A 70 4.86 0.77 6.89
C ASP A 70 4.75 -0.25 5.73
N LYS A 71 5.10 0.18 4.51
CA LYS A 71 5.30 -0.67 3.32
C LYS A 71 6.56 -1.52 3.44
N VAL A 72 7.70 -0.97 3.84
CA VAL A 72 8.93 -1.75 4.08
C VAL A 72 8.66 -2.82 5.14
N ALA A 73 7.95 -2.47 6.20
CA ALA A 73 7.59 -3.37 7.28
C ALA A 73 6.56 -4.45 6.86
N SER A 74 5.94 -4.35 5.68
CA SER A 74 5.09 -5.38 5.11
C SER A 74 5.84 -6.34 4.18
N TYR A 75 7.12 -6.07 3.90
CA TYR A 75 7.92 -6.92 3.03
C TYR A 75 8.11 -8.31 3.63
N GLY A 76 7.73 -9.33 2.85
CA GLY A 76 8.12 -10.72 3.09
C GLY A 76 9.12 -11.16 2.03
N LYS A 77 10.24 -11.73 2.46
CA LYS A 77 11.28 -12.21 1.54
C LYS A 77 10.71 -13.21 0.54
N GLY A 78 10.89 -12.91 -0.75
CA GLY A 78 10.41 -13.75 -1.85
C GLY A 78 8.89 -13.71 -2.07
N THR A 79 8.12 -13.02 -1.23
CA THR A 79 6.68 -12.76 -1.45
C THR A 79 6.43 -11.33 -1.95
N GLY A 80 7.34 -10.41 -1.64
CA GLY A 80 7.21 -8.99 -1.97
C GLY A 80 6.47 -8.22 -0.88
N THR A 81 6.15 -6.97 -1.19
CA THR A 81 5.28 -6.09 -0.42
C THR A 81 3.85 -6.17 -0.93
N TRP A 82 2.91 -6.24 0.01
CA TRP A 82 1.50 -5.99 -0.23
C TRP A 82 1.06 -4.98 0.81
N PHE A 83 0.86 -3.73 0.40
CA PHE A 83 0.49 -2.68 1.33
C PHE A 83 -0.97 -2.28 1.14
N GLU A 84 -1.80 -2.80 2.03
CA GLU A 84 -3.14 -2.31 2.26
C GLU A 84 -3.28 -1.92 3.74
N ALA A 85 -3.83 -0.74 3.98
CA ALA A 85 -4.05 -0.24 5.32
C ALA A 85 -5.43 0.42 5.45
N ARG A 86 -5.91 0.54 6.68
CA ARG A 86 -7.13 1.27 7.00
C ARG A 86 -6.86 2.20 8.16
N LEU A 87 -7.11 3.48 7.92
CA LEU A 87 -7.20 4.50 8.94
C LEU A 87 -8.66 4.69 9.34
N ARG A 88 -8.92 4.69 10.66
CA ARG A 88 -10.24 4.91 11.25
C ARG A 88 -10.14 6.10 12.19
N LEU A 89 -10.71 7.23 11.80
CA LEU A 89 -10.79 8.44 12.60
C LEU A 89 -12.16 8.46 13.29
N ARG A 90 -12.19 8.53 14.61
CA ARG A 90 -13.42 8.30 15.40
C ARG A 90 -13.78 9.52 16.22
N ARG A 91 -15.07 9.85 16.22
CA ARG A 91 -15.60 10.98 16.99
C ARG A 91 -15.35 10.82 18.49
N ASP A 92 -15.69 9.66 19.01
CA ASP A 92 -15.76 9.40 20.45
C ASP A 92 -14.70 8.39 20.93
N ALA A 93 -13.69 8.11 20.10
CA ALA A 93 -12.61 7.17 20.42
C ALA A 93 -11.28 7.57 19.75
N GLU A 94 -10.20 6.91 20.16
CA GLU A 94 -8.89 7.04 19.51
C GLU A 94 -8.95 6.59 18.05
N ALA A 95 -8.09 7.22 17.23
CA ALA A 95 -7.91 6.79 15.85
C ALA A 95 -7.17 5.45 15.82
N LEU A 96 -7.48 4.63 14.82
CA LEU A 96 -6.81 3.35 14.59
C LEU A 96 -6.22 3.30 13.20
N PHE A 97 -4.99 2.81 13.12
CA PHE A 97 -4.34 2.45 11.88
C PHE A 97 -4.05 0.95 11.88
N GLU A 98 -4.60 0.24 10.88
CA GLU A 98 -4.50 -1.21 10.76
C GLU A 98 -3.90 -1.56 9.40
N ARG A 99 -2.82 -2.36 9.40
CA ARG A 99 -2.27 -2.98 8.19
C ARG A 99 -2.96 -4.32 7.94
N PHE A 100 -3.29 -4.62 6.69
CA PHE A 100 -3.82 -5.92 6.30
C PHE A 100 -2.73 -6.75 5.67
N ALA A 101 -2.60 -7.99 6.16
CA ALA A 101 -1.91 -9.02 5.42
C ALA A 101 -2.84 -9.45 4.27
N GLN A 102 -2.64 -8.92 3.07
CA GLN A 102 -3.33 -9.46 1.91
C GLN A 102 -2.69 -10.79 1.51
N ASP A 103 -3.54 -11.79 1.27
CA ASP A 103 -3.17 -12.90 0.41
C ASP A 103 -2.90 -12.34 -1.00
N ARG A 104 -1.86 -12.89 -1.64
CA ARG A 104 -1.40 -12.61 -3.01
C ARG A 104 -2.49 -11.96 -3.87
N MET A 105 -2.30 -10.69 -4.23
CA MET A 105 -3.28 -9.93 -5.01
C MET A 105 -3.43 -10.55 -6.40
N ASP A 106 -4.37 -11.49 -6.52
CA ASP A 106 -4.77 -12.05 -7.80
C ASP A 106 -5.46 -10.95 -8.60
N ARG A 107 -5.12 -10.83 -9.89
CA ARG A 107 -5.70 -9.83 -10.80
C ARG A 107 -7.15 -10.19 -11.13
N VAL A 108 -8.05 -10.30 -10.17
CA VAL A 108 -9.42 -10.75 -10.46
C VAL A 108 -10.43 -9.81 -9.81
N SER A 109 -10.85 -8.82 -10.61
CA SER A 109 -12.24 -8.63 -11.07
C SER A 109 -12.59 -7.17 -11.37
N GLU A 110 -11.81 -6.18 -10.92
CA GLU A 110 -12.07 -4.76 -11.19
C GLU A 110 -10.85 -3.93 -11.62
N GLY A 111 -9.78 -4.61 -12.03
CA GLY A 111 -8.51 -3.94 -12.33
C GLY A 111 -7.88 -3.37 -11.05
N ILE A 112 -6.56 -3.27 -11.05
CA ILE A 112 -5.96 -2.32 -10.14
C ILE A 112 -6.41 -0.98 -10.71
N GLY A 113 -7.37 -0.32 -10.05
CA GLY A 113 -7.84 1.02 -10.44
C GLY A 113 -6.74 2.09 -10.37
N ILE A 114 -5.52 1.67 -10.04
CA ILE A 114 -4.29 2.44 -10.03
C ILE A 114 -3.57 2.23 -11.36
N PRO A 115 -3.43 3.26 -12.20
CA PRO A 115 -2.56 3.17 -13.38
C PRO A 115 -1.11 2.98 -12.91
N VAL A 116 -0.55 1.79 -13.16
CA VAL A 116 0.82 1.43 -12.80
C VAL A 116 1.68 1.35 -14.04
N SER A 117 2.82 2.07 -14.04
CA SER A 117 3.77 2.04 -15.14
C SER A 117 4.64 0.78 -15.09
N ALA A 118 5.22 0.40 -16.22
CA ALA A 118 6.19 -0.71 -16.27
C ALA A 118 7.42 -0.42 -15.39
N GLU A 119 7.92 0.82 -15.41
CA GLU A 119 9.01 1.29 -14.55
C GLU A 119 8.67 1.08 -13.06
N SER A 120 7.49 1.52 -12.61
CA SER A 120 7.07 1.34 -11.21
C SER A 120 6.93 -0.12 -10.79
N ILE A 121 6.55 -1.02 -11.72
CA ILE A 121 6.51 -2.47 -11.45
C ILE A 121 7.93 -3.03 -11.38
N GLN A 122 8.82 -2.60 -12.26
CA GLN A 122 10.22 -3.04 -12.27
C GLN A 122 10.92 -2.62 -10.99
N ASP A 123 10.79 -1.35 -10.58
CA ASP A 123 11.32 -0.82 -9.32
C ASP A 123 10.79 -1.60 -8.12
N GLU A 124 9.47 -1.87 -8.06
CA GLU A 124 8.88 -2.68 -7.00
C GLU A 124 9.51 -4.07 -6.93
N LEU A 125 9.71 -4.74 -8.08
CA LEU A 125 10.29 -6.08 -8.13
C LEU A 125 11.80 -6.09 -7.88
N VAL A 126 12.47 -4.95 -7.92
CA VAL A 126 13.89 -4.81 -7.54
C VAL A 126 14.02 -4.50 -6.04
N ILE A 127 13.23 -3.57 -5.51
CA ILE A 127 13.28 -3.15 -4.11
C ILE A 127 12.69 -4.23 -3.18
N PHE A 128 11.56 -4.82 -3.61
CA PHE A 128 10.82 -5.84 -2.87
C PHE A 128 10.69 -7.12 -3.71
N PRO A 129 11.82 -7.80 -3.98
CA PRO A 129 11.88 -8.86 -4.95
C PRO A 129 11.11 -10.09 -4.48
N ARG A 130 10.52 -10.77 -5.47
CA ARG A 130 9.62 -11.92 -5.30
C ARG A 130 10.22 -13.15 -5.97
N TYR A 131 9.98 -14.32 -5.42
CA TYR A 131 10.24 -15.55 -6.17
C TYR A 131 9.36 -15.58 -7.41
N ARG A 132 9.84 -16.23 -8.47
CA ARG A 132 9.18 -16.23 -9.79
C ARG A 132 7.74 -16.72 -9.70
N GLU A 133 7.49 -17.73 -8.88
CA GLU A 133 6.18 -18.29 -8.62
C GLU A 133 5.26 -17.37 -7.80
N ASN A 134 5.79 -16.35 -7.13
CA ASN A 134 5.06 -15.36 -6.33
C ASN A 134 4.82 -14.04 -7.06
N ILE A 135 5.39 -13.88 -8.26
CA ILE A 135 5.09 -12.75 -9.13
C ILE A 135 3.67 -12.93 -9.68
N PRO A 136 2.77 -11.96 -9.46
CA PRO A 136 1.46 -11.96 -10.08
C PRO A 136 1.58 -11.87 -11.61
N SER A 137 0.79 -12.67 -12.34
CA SER A 137 0.84 -12.72 -13.81
C SER A 137 0.70 -11.35 -14.44
N TRP A 138 -0.14 -10.49 -13.87
CA TRP A 138 -0.39 -9.16 -14.38
C TRP A 138 0.83 -8.23 -14.38
N MET A 139 1.72 -8.35 -13.39
CA MET A 139 2.96 -7.57 -13.35
C MET A 139 3.86 -8.00 -14.49
N ALA A 140 4.01 -9.33 -14.65
CA ALA A 140 4.77 -9.91 -15.73
C ALA A 140 4.19 -9.51 -17.09
N ASP A 141 2.86 -9.54 -17.26
CA ASP A 141 2.19 -9.16 -18.50
C ASP A 141 2.48 -7.70 -18.89
N VAL A 142 2.47 -6.76 -17.92
CA VAL A 142 2.76 -5.34 -18.18
C VAL A 142 4.21 -5.16 -18.62
N LEU A 143 5.16 -5.79 -17.93
CA LEU A 143 6.59 -5.71 -18.28
C LEU A 143 6.85 -6.34 -19.65
N VAL A 144 6.34 -7.55 -19.88
CA VAL A 144 6.51 -8.27 -21.16
C VAL A 144 5.88 -7.50 -22.32
N ALA A 145 4.72 -6.86 -22.12
CA ALA A 145 4.09 -6.04 -23.15
C ALA A 145 4.93 -4.81 -23.55
N GLN A 146 5.80 -4.33 -22.67
CA GLN A 146 6.77 -3.26 -22.94
C GLN A 146 8.14 -3.79 -23.41
N GLY A 147 8.32 -5.11 -23.51
CA GLY A 147 9.61 -5.71 -23.85
C GLY A 147 10.63 -5.74 -22.70
N GLU A 148 10.17 -5.48 -21.47
CA GLU A 148 11.00 -5.44 -20.27
C GLU A 148 11.22 -6.83 -19.68
N ALA A 149 12.39 -7.05 -19.08
CA ALA A 149 12.65 -8.24 -18.29
C ALA A 149 11.87 -8.19 -16.97
N VAL A 150 11.39 -9.34 -16.50
CA VAL A 150 10.69 -9.46 -15.21
C VAL A 150 11.70 -9.76 -14.11
N PRO A 151 12.00 -8.82 -13.18
CA PRO A 151 12.89 -9.09 -12.06
C PRO A 151 12.31 -10.14 -11.14
N TYR A 152 13.16 -11.03 -10.62
CA TYR A 152 12.77 -12.00 -9.60
C TYR A 152 13.91 -12.30 -8.65
N LEU A 153 13.58 -12.72 -7.42
CA LEU A 153 14.53 -13.25 -6.45
C LEU A 153 14.81 -14.71 -6.78
N ASP A 154 16.06 -15.08 -6.98
CA ASP A 154 16.45 -16.48 -7.14
C ASP A 154 16.56 -17.14 -5.74
N PRO A 155 15.77 -18.19 -5.45
CA PRO A 155 15.81 -18.83 -4.14
C PRO A 155 17.11 -19.59 -3.86
N SER A 156 17.95 -19.86 -4.87
CA SER A 156 19.18 -20.64 -4.72
C SER A 156 20.35 -19.83 -4.17
N ASP A 157 20.48 -18.57 -4.55
CA ASP A 157 21.58 -17.69 -4.18
C ASP A 157 21.14 -16.33 -3.60
N GLY A 158 19.83 -16.07 -3.54
CA GLY A 158 19.26 -14.85 -2.98
C GLY A 158 19.54 -13.59 -3.80
N GLN A 159 19.89 -13.72 -5.08
CA GLN A 159 20.16 -12.59 -5.96
C GLN A 159 18.90 -12.16 -6.71
N VAL A 160 18.75 -10.87 -6.98
CA VAL A 160 17.76 -10.34 -7.91
C VAL A 160 18.28 -10.55 -9.33
N VAL A 161 17.48 -11.19 -10.17
CA VAL A 161 17.81 -11.51 -11.56
C VAL A 161 16.98 -10.63 -12.49
N ILE A 162 17.63 -9.90 -13.39
CA ILE A 162 17.00 -9.04 -14.40
C ILE A 162 17.59 -9.39 -15.76
N GLY A 163 16.88 -10.20 -16.54
CA GLY A 163 17.40 -10.70 -17.82
C GLY A 163 18.67 -11.54 -17.62
N ALA A 164 19.82 -11.03 -18.06
CA ALA A 164 21.12 -11.68 -17.87
C ALA A 164 21.89 -11.16 -16.63
N GLU A 165 21.43 -10.07 -16.02
CA GLU A 165 22.07 -9.44 -14.87
C GLU A 165 21.63 -10.11 -13.56
N ARG A 166 22.56 -10.16 -12.60
CA ARG A 166 22.32 -10.68 -11.26
C ARG A 166 22.97 -9.77 -10.23
N THR A 167 22.22 -9.37 -9.23
CA THR A 167 22.68 -8.45 -8.18
C THR A 167 22.36 -9.03 -6.81
N PRO A 168 23.30 -9.01 -5.84
CA PRO A 168 23.01 -9.37 -4.46
C PRO A 168 21.83 -8.55 -3.92
N TYR A 169 20.87 -9.22 -3.28
CA TYR A 169 19.76 -8.52 -2.64
C TYR A 169 20.14 -8.11 -1.21
N GLU A 170 19.98 -6.83 -0.91
CA GLU A 170 20.05 -6.29 0.44
C GLU A 170 18.64 -5.86 0.86
N GLU A 171 18.15 -6.41 1.97
CA GLU A 171 16.82 -6.06 2.50
C GLU A 171 16.80 -4.57 2.88
N PRO A 172 15.77 -3.80 2.47
CA PRO A 172 15.62 -2.41 2.87
C PRO A 172 15.59 -2.29 4.40
N ALA A 173 16.36 -1.34 4.94
CA ALA A 173 16.34 -1.05 6.37
C ALA A 173 15.03 -0.33 6.76
N LEU A 174 14.56 -0.62 7.98
CA LEU A 174 13.53 0.15 8.70
C LEU A 174 14.16 1.27 9.53
#